data_AF-A0A075B594-F1
#
_entry.id   AF-A0A075B594-F1
#
_cell.length_a   1.000
_cell.length_b   1.000
_cell.length_c   1.000
_cell.angle_alpha   90.00
_cell.angle_beta   90.00
_cell.angle_gamma   90.00
#
_symmetry.space_group_name_H-M   'P 1'
#
loop_
_entity.id
_entity.type
_entity.pdbx_description
1 polymer ?
#
loop_
_entity_poly.entity_id
_entity_poly.type
_entity_poly.pdbx_seq_one_letter_code
_entity_poly.pdbx_strand_id
1 'polypeptide(L)'
;MVNATPLQIHWHSKQPVYSVDIDKFSSDFRVATCGGDNAVRVWKIKENNQVEFLSTLKKHVKVVNAVRFSHQNSVLASAGDDGFIYLWKKNEDAVMKDKDEQVFGDDDDDVTLNTEFWTPFQTFRCTSMENVYDIAWSPNDDYIIAGLTDYNCQIWDVKSGKLVRKISDHSHFVQGVAWDPL
;
A
#
# COMPACT_ATOMS: atom_id res chain seq x y z
N MET A 1 2.77 -35.82 -11.48
CA MET A 1 2.37 -34.53 -12.07
C MET A 1 1.60 -33.78 -10.97
N VAL A 2 2.21 -32.77 -10.37
CA VAL A 2 1.55 -32.02 -9.27
C VAL A 2 0.65 -30.98 -9.95
N ASN A 3 -0.67 -31.16 -9.84
CA ASN A 3 -1.61 -30.14 -10.28
C ASN A 3 -1.53 -28.97 -9.30
N ALA A 4 -0.92 -27.86 -9.73
CA ALA A 4 -0.97 -26.61 -8.98
C ALA A 4 -2.32 -25.94 -9.25
N THR A 5 -3.17 -25.83 -8.24
CA THR A 5 -4.39 -25.02 -8.29
C THR A 5 -4.04 -23.57 -7.91
N PRO A 6 -4.45 -22.57 -8.71
CA PRO A 6 -4.19 -21.17 -8.40
C PRO A 6 -4.99 -20.75 -7.15
N LEU A 7 -4.32 -20.08 -6.22
CA LEU A 7 -4.96 -19.46 -5.06
C LEU A 7 -5.65 -18.16 -5.51
N GLN A 8 -6.94 -18.00 -5.17
CA GLN A 8 -7.73 -16.83 -5.56
C GLN A 8 -8.25 -16.10 -4.33
N ILE A 9 -8.10 -14.78 -4.31
CA ILE A 9 -8.58 -13.88 -3.26
C ILE A 9 -9.60 -12.92 -3.89
N HIS A 10 -10.84 -12.93 -3.40
CA HIS A 10 -11.93 -12.08 -3.90
C HIS A 10 -12.41 -11.12 -2.81
N TRP A 11 -11.64 -10.07 -2.50
CA TRP A 11 -11.86 -9.24 -1.31
C TRP A 11 -11.83 -7.73 -1.55
N HIS A 12 -11.99 -7.25 -2.79
CA HIS A 12 -12.13 -5.82 -3.10
C HIS A 12 -13.55 -5.44 -3.52
N SER A 13 -14.58 -5.96 -2.84
CA SER A 13 -16.00 -5.60 -3.12
C SER A 13 -16.41 -5.72 -4.60
N LYS A 14 -15.86 -6.70 -5.32
CA LYS A 14 -15.99 -6.92 -6.78
C LYS A 14 -15.41 -5.80 -7.66
N GLN A 15 -14.72 -4.82 -7.08
CA GLN A 15 -13.90 -3.85 -7.78
C GLN A 15 -12.56 -4.48 -8.21
N PRO A 16 -11.94 -3.97 -9.29
CA PRO A 16 -10.64 -4.44 -9.74
C PRO A 16 -9.56 -4.18 -8.69
N VAL A 17 -8.61 -5.13 -8.62
CA VAL A 17 -7.34 -4.96 -7.92
C VAL A 17 -6.37 -4.32 -8.91
N TYR A 18 -5.81 -3.17 -8.55
CA TYR A 18 -4.89 -2.42 -9.40
C TYR A 18 -3.44 -2.73 -9.10
N SER A 19 -3.13 -3.06 -7.85
CA SER A 19 -1.77 -3.37 -7.47
C SER A 19 -1.72 -4.42 -6.37
N VAL A 20 -0.67 -5.23 -6.44
CA VAL A 20 -0.28 -6.20 -5.44
C VAL A 20 1.23 -6.09 -5.23
N ASP A 21 1.68 -6.27 -4.00
CA ASP A 21 3.10 -6.44 -3.68
C ASP A 21 3.30 -7.41 -2.53
N ILE A 22 4.49 -7.99 -2.45
CA ILE A 22 4.87 -9.01 -1.48
C ILE A 22 6.02 -8.47 -0.64
N ASP A 23 5.90 -8.57 0.68
CA ASP A 23 6.97 -8.30 1.61
C ASP A 23 7.97 -9.47 1.56
N LYS A 24 8.96 -9.35 0.66
CA LYS A 24 9.97 -10.39 0.40
C LYS A 24 11.02 -10.49 1.50
N PHE A 25 11.08 -9.51 2.40
CA PHE A 25 12.14 -9.39 3.40
C PHE A 25 11.65 -9.73 4.81
N SER A 26 10.34 -9.68 5.03
CA SER A 26 9.72 -10.26 6.21
C SER A 26 9.60 -11.78 6.11
N SER A 27 9.88 -12.48 7.20
CA SER A 27 9.61 -13.91 7.35
C SER A 27 8.12 -14.26 7.35
N ASP A 28 7.24 -13.26 7.43
CA ASP A 28 5.79 -13.46 7.49
C ASP A 28 5.12 -13.63 6.13
N PHE A 29 5.83 -13.50 4.99
CA PHE A 29 5.26 -13.58 3.64
C PHE A 29 3.96 -12.77 3.49
N ARG A 30 4.04 -11.48 3.86
CA ARG A 30 2.88 -10.58 3.73
C ARG A 30 2.65 -10.23 2.27
N VAL A 31 1.39 -10.10 1.90
CA VAL A 31 0.94 -9.58 0.61
C VAL A 31 0.05 -8.38 0.87
N ALA A 32 0.28 -7.29 0.15
CA ALA A 32 -0.58 -6.12 0.16
C ALA A 32 -1.31 -6.04 -1.18
N THR A 33 -2.60 -5.73 -1.15
CA THR A 33 -3.42 -5.50 -2.35
C THR A 33 -4.15 -4.17 -2.21
N CYS A 34 -4.39 -3.50 -3.34
CA CYS A 34 -5.20 -2.28 -3.38
C CYS A 34 -6.00 -2.17 -4.68
N GLY A 35 -7.06 -1.37 -4.66
CA GLY A 35 -7.91 -1.24 -5.84
C GLY A 35 -9.05 -0.23 -5.73
N GLY A 36 -10.07 -0.47 -6.56
CA GLY A 36 -11.20 0.46 -6.80
C GLY A 36 -12.16 0.68 -5.64
N ASP A 37 -12.01 -0.04 -4.53
CA ASP A 37 -12.81 0.12 -3.32
C ASP A 37 -12.15 1.01 -2.25
N ASN A 38 -11.09 1.74 -2.63
CA ASN A 38 -10.35 2.69 -1.81
C ASN A 38 -9.58 2.06 -0.63
N ALA A 39 -9.55 0.74 -0.56
CA ALA A 39 -8.94 0.01 0.54
C ALA A 39 -7.58 -0.57 0.15
N VAL A 40 -6.66 -0.56 1.12
CA VAL A 40 -5.46 -1.39 1.09
C VAL A 40 -5.69 -2.55 2.04
N ARG A 41 -5.48 -3.79 1.58
CA ARG A 41 -5.61 -4.99 2.41
C ARG A 41 -4.28 -5.72 2.52
N VAL A 42 -4.01 -6.26 3.70
CA VAL A 42 -2.82 -7.03 4.01
C VAL A 42 -3.22 -8.45 4.36
N TRP A 43 -2.47 -9.40 3.81
CA TRP A 43 -2.69 -10.83 3.91
C TRP A 43 -1.39 -11.52 4.29
N LYS A 44 -1.48 -12.69 4.92
CA LYS A 44 -0.34 -13.60 5.14
C LYS A 44 -0.54 -14.86 4.32
N ILE A 45 0.45 -15.21 3.52
CA ILE A 45 0.49 -16.49 2.82
C ILE A 45 1.20 -17.50 3.72
N LYS A 46 0.53 -18.62 4.01
CA LYS A 46 1.09 -19.74 4.77
C LYS A 46 1.69 -20.77 3.82
N GLU A 47 2.65 -21.54 4.32
CA GLU A 47 3.35 -22.59 3.55
C GLU A 47 2.41 -23.64 2.92
N ASN A 48 1.24 -23.85 3.50
CA ASN A 48 0.21 -24.75 2.99
C ASN A 48 -0.71 -24.12 1.92
N ASN A 49 -0.30 -23.02 1.29
CA ASN A 49 -1.07 -22.24 0.32
C ASN A 49 -2.40 -21.69 0.86
N GLN A 50 -2.52 -21.51 2.18
CA GLN A 50 -3.63 -20.79 2.77
C GLN A 50 -3.33 -19.30 2.86
N VAL A 51 -4.37 -18.48 2.66
CA VAL A 51 -4.31 -17.04 2.87
C VAL A 51 -5.03 -16.71 4.16
N GLU A 52 -4.37 -15.95 5.02
CA GLU A 52 -4.97 -15.36 6.20
C GLU A 52 -5.12 -13.85 5.98
N PHE A 53 -6.32 -13.33 6.21
CA PHE A 53 -6.56 -11.89 6.25
C PHE A 53 -5.92 -11.30 7.51
N LEU A 54 -5.17 -10.21 7.36
CA LEU A 54 -4.50 -9.54 8.47
C LEU A 54 -5.12 -8.19 8.79
N SER A 55 -5.35 -7.36 7.77
CA SER A 55 -5.80 -5.98 8.03
C SER A 55 -6.37 -5.31 6.80
N THR A 56 -7.34 -4.42 7.01
CA THR A 56 -7.75 -3.38 6.06
C THR A 56 -7.25 -2.02 6.57
N LEU A 57 -6.47 -1.33 5.74
CA LEU A 57 -5.87 -0.04 5.99
C LEU A 57 -6.72 1.04 5.32
N LYS A 58 -7.58 1.70 6.10
CA LYS A 58 -8.51 2.72 5.61
C LYS A 58 -7.99 4.12 5.91
N LYS A 59 -7.60 4.83 4.85
CA LYS A 59 -7.25 6.25 4.91
C LYS A 59 -7.48 6.95 3.59
N HIS A 60 -7.26 6.25 2.48
CA HIS A 60 -7.61 6.75 1.17
C HIS A 60 -9.12 6.95 1.05
N VAL A 61 -9.52 8.06 0.45
CA VAL A 61 -10.94 8.43 0.22
C VAL A 61 -11.36 8.24 -1.23
N LYS A 62 -10.42 7.82 -2.07
CA LYS A 62 -10.58 7.47 -3.48
C LYS A 62 -9.74 6.24 -3.79
N VAL A 63 -9.81 5.82 -5.05
CA VAL A 63 -9.18 4.61 -5.56
C VAL A 63 -7.69 4.59 -5.27
N VAL A 64 -7.19 3.43 -4.84
CA VAL A 64 -5.77 3.21 -4.55
C VAL A 64 -5.14 2.48 -5.73
N ASN A 65 -4.21 3.15 -6.40
CA ASN A 65 -3.62 2.65 -7.64
C ASN A 65 -2.38 1.80 -7.40
N ALA A 66 -1.62 2.08 -6.34
CA ALA A 66 -0.35 1.41 -6.08
C ALA A 66 -0.13 1.09 -4.61
N VAL A 67 0.46 -0.08 -4.35
CA VAL A 67 1.00 -0.50 -3.04
C VAL A 67 2.39 -1.10 -3.20
N ARG A 68 3.34 -0.74 -2.35
CA ARG A 68 4.72 -1.27 -2.39
C ARG A 68 5.30 -1.44 -1.00
N PHE A 69 5.85 -2.61 -0.70
CA PHE A 69 6.66 -2.82 0.49
C PHE A 69 8.07 -2.23 0.30
N SER A 70 8.58 -1.60 1.35
CA SER A 70 9.97 -1.18 1.48
C SER A 70 10.88 -2.40 1.61
N HIS A 71 12.16 -2.25 1.30
CA HIS A 71 13.09 -3.37 1.20
C HIS A 71 13.70 -3.79 2.54
N GLN A 72 13.83 -2.88 3.50
CA GLN A 72 14.57 -3.12 4.74
C GLN A 72 13.74 -2.87 6.00
N ASN A 73 12.79 -1.93 5.95
CA ASN A 73 12.13 -1.42 7.16
C ASN A 73 10.72 -1.97 7.41
N SER A 74 10.27 -2.96 6.62
CA SER A 74 8.91 -3.54 6.68
C SER A 74 7.80 -2.46 6.65
N VAL A 75 8.05 -1.36 5.94
CA VAL A 75 7.10 -0.27 5.69
C VAL A 75 6.30 -0.59 4.45
N LEU A 76 5.00 -0.32 4.47
CA LEU A 76 4.15 -0.37 3.28
C LEU A 76 3.90 1.06 2.79
N ALA A 77 4.04 1.31 1.49
CA ALA A 77 3.57 2.54 0.85
C ALA A 77 2.27 2.26 0.10
N SER A 78 1.33 3.19 0.12
CA SER A 78 0.14 3.19 -0.74
C SER A 78 -0.10 4.56 -1.36
N ALA A 79 -0.65 4.59 -2.57
CA ALA A 79 -0.97 5.84 -3.26
C ALA A 79 -2.21 5.73 -4.15
N GLY A 80 -2.93 6.86 -4.31
CA GLY A 80 -4.21 6.85 -5.01
C GLY A 80 -4.64 8.17 -5.65
N ASP A 81 -5.89 8.17 -6.14
CA ASP A 81 -6.56 9.29 -6.82
C ASP A 81 -6.95 10.44 -5.88
N ASP A 82 -6.74 10.27 -4.58
CA ASP A 82 -6.86 11.35 -3.59
C ASP A 82 -5.61 12.23 -3.53
N GLY A 83 -4.58 11.92 -4.31
CA GLY A 83 -3.35 12.68 -4.40
C GLY A 83 -2.43 12.47 -3.19
N PHE A 84 -2.70 11.44 -2.39
CA PHE A 84 -1.89 11.11 -1.22
C PHE A 84 -1.03 9.87 -1.46
N ILE A 85 0.12 9.88 -0.79
CA ILE A 85 0.94 8.71 -0.54
C ILE A 85 1.01 8.54 0.98
N TYR A 86 0.65 7.37 1.49
CA TYR A 86 0.77 7.03 2.90
C TYR A 86 1.87 6.00 3.09
N LEU A 87 2.73 6.23 4.08
CA LEU A 87 3.69 5.24 4.56
C LEU A 87 3.21 4.66 5.88
N TRP A 88 3.04 3.36 5.89
CA TRP A 88 2.41 2.59 6.96
C TRP A 88 3.45 1.76 7.70
N LYS A 89 3.37 1.78 9.02
CA LYS A 89 4.14 0.87 9.87
C LYS A 89 3.19 0.02 10.71
N LYS A 90 3.49 -1.27 10.84
CA LYS A 90 2.77 -2.17 11.73
C LYS A 90 3.03 -1.75 13.18
N ASN A 91 1.98 -1.70 13.98
CA ASN A 91 2.08 -1.49 15.42
C ASN A 91 2.44 -2.82 16.08
N GLU A 92 3.67 -2.96 16.60
CA GLU A 92 4.12 -4.18 17.28
C GLU A 92 3.42 -4.37 18.63
N ASP A 93 3.12 -3.28 19.32
CA ASP A 93 2.50 -3.28 20.66
C ASP A 93 0.97 -3.32 20.65
N ALA A 94 0.35 -3.35 19.45
CA ALA A 94 -1.09 -3.50 19.33
C ALA A 94 -1.48 -4.95 19.63
N VAL A 95 -1.46 -5.31 20.91
CA VAL A 95 -2.08 -6.53 21.42
C VAL A 95 -3.55 -6.47 21.02
N MET A 96 -4.05 -7.58 20.49
CA MET A 96 -5.46 -7.85 20.24
C MET A 96 -6.29 -7.32 21.41
N LYS A 97 -6.83 -6.09 21.32
CA LYS A 97 -7.90 -5.70 22.22
C LYS A 97 -9.06 -6.61 21.88
N ASP A 98 -9.63 -7.21 22.93
CA ASP A 98 -10.66 -8.25 22.82
C ASP A 98 -11.67 -7.93 21.73
N LYS A 99 -11.99 -8.94 20.90
CA LYS A 99 -12.96 -8.88 19.79
C LYS A 99 -14.38 -8.43 20.22
N ASP A 100 -14.59 -8.22 21.52
CA ASP A 100 -15.87 -7.86 22.13
C ASP A 100 -16.06 -6.34 22.31
N GLU A 101 -15.04 -5.50 22.10
CA GLU A 101 -15.24 -4.05 21.99
C GLU A 101 -15.76 -3.70 20.58
N GLN A 102 -17.02 -4.05 20.31
CA GLN A 102 -17.75 -3.45 19.19
C GLN A 102 -17.75 -1.93 19.38
N VAL A 103 -16.90 -1.24 18.64
CA VAL A 103 -16.98 0.21 18.46
C VAL A 103 -18.28 0.46 17.70
N PHE A 104 -19.32 0.86 18.44
CA PHE A 104 -20.59 1.25 17.85
C PHE A 104 -20.37 2.33 16.78
N GLY A 105 -20.70 2.02 15.53
CA GLY A 105 -20.79 3.00 14.44
C GLY A 105 -19.81 2.88 13.27
N ASP A 106 -19.03 1.79 13.16
CA ASP A 106 -18.27 1.48 11.94
C ASP A 106 -19.00 0.36 11.18
N ASP A 107 -19.94 0.71 10.29
CA ASP A 107 -20.80 -0.20 9.50
C ASP A 107 -20.02 -1.02 8.45
N ASP A 108 -18.69 -1.11 8.58
CA ASP A 108 -17.83 -1.73 7.59
C ASP A 108 -17.19 -2.99 8.18
N ASP A 109 -17.88 -4.11 7.93
CA ASP A 109 -17.61 -5.46 8.45
C ASP A 109 -16.13 -5.85 8.42
N ASP A 110 -15.35 -5.37 7.44
CA ASP A 110 -13.94 -5.71 7.23
C ASP A 110 -13.00 -5.20 8.35
N VAL A 111 -13.29 -4.06 8.99
CA VAL A 111 -12.38 -3.50 10.03
C VAL A 111 -12.42 -4.33 11.31
N THR A 112 -13.58 -4.92 11.60
CA THR A 112 -13.77 -5.79 12.77
C THR A 112 -12.98 -7.10 12.69
N LEU A 113 -12.53 -7.48 11.48
CA LEU A 113 -11.75 -8.68 11.22
C LEU A 113 -10.24 -8.47 11.32
N ASN A 114 -9.76 -7.23 11.52
CA ASN A 114 -8.35 -6.89 11.57
C ASN A 114 -7.64 -7.63 12.72
N THR A 115 -6.56 -8.35 12.40
CA THR A 115 -5.65 -9.00 13.36
C THR A 115 -4.30 -8.29 13.46
N GLU A 116 -3.95 -7.47 12.46
CA GLU A 116 -2.83 -6.54 12.50
C GLU A 116 -3.33 -5.10 12.45
N PHE A 117 -2.62 -4.21 13.15
CA PHE A 117 -2.89 -2.78 13.17
C PHE A 117 -1.72 -2.03 12.54
N TRP A 118 -2.04 -1.15 11.61
CA TRP A 118 -1.06 -0.37 10.86
C TRP A 118 -1.40 1.11 11.00
N THR A 119 -0.39 1.94 11.25
CA THR A 119 -0.56 3.38 11.36
C THR A 119 0.23 4.10 10.28
N PRO A 120 -0.36 5.11 9.62
CA PRO A 120 0.40 5.97 8.73
C PRO A 120 1.31 6.85 9.58
N PHE A 121 2.62 6.72 9.41
CA PHE A 121 3.61 7.55 10.14
C PHE A 121 4.12 8.72 9.29
N GLN A 122 4.02 8.61 7.96
CA GLN A 122 4.38 9.67 7.04
C GLN A 122 3.31 9.78 5.95
N THR A 123 3.00 11.01 5.56
CA THR A 123 2.04 11.32 4.50
C THR A 123 2.67 12.31 3.55
N PHE A 124 2.63 12.00 2.26
CA PHE A 124 3.00 12.95 1.21
C PHE A 124 1.75 13.35 0.45
N ARG A 125 1.61 14.65 0.24
CA ARG A 125 0.58 15.19 -0.62
C ARG A 125 1.21 15.56 -1.94
N CYS A 126 0.85 14.82 -2.99
CA CYS A 126 1.06 15.23 -4.36
C CYS A 126 0.21 16.50 -4.60
N THR A 127 0.49 17.25 -5.66
CA THR A 127 -0.07 18.60 -5.82
C THR A 127 -1.63 18.56 -5.90
N SER A 128 -2.29 19.71 -5.80
CA SER A 128 -3.68 19.77 -5.32
C SER A 128 -4.77 19.17 -6.25
N MET A 129 -4.48 18.64 -7.44
CA MET A 129 -5.51 18.10 -8.34
C MET A 129 -5.11 16.82 -9.09
N GLU A 130 -4.07 16.10 -8.66
CA GLU A 130 -3.48 15.02 -9.45
C GLU A 130 -3.60 13.63 -8.82
N ASN A 131 -3.76 12.61 -9.67
CA ASN A 131 -3.77 11.21 -9.26
C ASN A 131 -2.35 10.65 -9.27
N VAL A 132 -2.06 9.79 -8.30
CA VAL A 132 -0.83 9.01 -8.28
C VAL A 132 -1.06 7.68 -8.96
N TYR A 133 -0.38 7.41 -10.08
CA TYR A 133 -0.55 6.14 -10.81
C TYR A 133 0.33 5.04 -10.26
N ASP A 134 1.58 5.35 -9.96
CA ASP A 134 2.54 4.36 -9.48
C ASP A 134 3.54 4.99 -8.53
N ILE A 135 4.12 4.16 -7.66
CA ILE A 135 5.14 4.54 -6.69
C ILE A 135 6.25 3.51 -6.66
N ALA A 136 7.47 3.93 -6.34
CA ALA A 136 8.59 3.03 -6.12
C ALA A 136 9.53 3.54 -5.01
N TRP A 137 9.96 2.60 -4.17
CA TRP A 137 11.00 2.82 -3.17
C TRP A 137 12.37 2.87 -3.83
N SER A 138 13.24 3.78 -3.36
CA SER A 138 14.66 3.67 -3.67
C SER A 138 15.25 2.42 -2.99
N PRO A 139 16.36 1.86 -3.50
CA PRO A 139 16.91 0.60 -3.00
C PRO A 139 17.29 0.61 -1.50
N ASN A 140 17.55 1.80 -0.96
CA ASN A 140 17.90 2.06 0.44
C ASN A 140 16.72 2.54 1.31
N ASP A 141 15.49 2.54 0.80
CA ASP A 141 14.28 3.05 1.45
C ASP A 141 14.30 4.53 1.91
N ASP A 142 15.32 5.30 1.53
CA ASP A 142 15.44 6.72 1.92
C ASP A 142 14.53 7.64 1.10
N TYR A 143 14.13 7.21 -0.10
CA TYR A 143 13.29 7.98 -1.01
C TYR A 143 12.11 7.18 -1.55
N ILE A 144 11.05 7.90 -1.88
CA ILE A 144 9.96 7.38 -2.70
C ILE A 144 9.78 8.27 -3.92
N ILE A 145 9.59 7.66 -5.09
CA ILE A 145 9.19 8.36 -6.32
C ILE A 145 7.73 8.03 -6.61
N ALA A 146 6.99 9.00 -7.14
CA ALA A 146 5.64 8.82 -7.65
C ALA A 146 5.52 9.33 -9.08
N GLY A 147 4.80 8.58 -9.91
CA GLY A 147 4.35 8.99 -11.25
C GLY A 147 2.94 9.56 -11.20
N LEU A 148 2.73 10.72 -11.82
CA LEU A 148 1.50 11.51 -11.70
C LEU A 148 0.79 11.70 -13.05
N THR A 149 -0.49 12.08 -12.96
CA THR A 149 -1.30 12.50 -14.12
C THR A 149 -0.94 13.86 -14.69
N ASP A 150 -0.14 14.68 -14.01
CA ASP A 150 0.31 15.99 -14.52
C ASP A 150 1.62 15.92 -15.32
N TYR A 151 1.96 14.72 -15.80
CA TYR A 151 3.18 14.42 -16.57
C TYR A 151 4.46 14.58 -15.76
N ASN A 152 4.35 14.72 -14.44
CA ASN A 152 5.52 14.85 -13.58
C ASN A 152 5.77 13.58 -12.78
N CYS A 153 7.02 13.46 -12.37
CA CYS A 153 7.39 12.61 -11.23
C CYS A 153 7.77 13.49 -10.06
N GLN A 154 7.48 13.03 -8.85
CA GLN A 154 7.91 13.68 -7.63
C GLN A 154 8.69 12.68 -6.78
N ILE A 155 9.78 13.13 -6.17
CA ILE A 155 10.63 12.34 -5.28
C ILE A 155 10.63 12.99 -3.91
N TRP A 156 10.32 12.22 -2.87
CA TRP A 156 10.35 12.68 -1.48
C TRP A 156 11.38 11.91 -0.67
N ASP A 157 12.00 12.63 0.26
CA ASP A 157 12.81 12.05 1.32
C ASP A 157 11.90 11.53 2.42
N VAL A 158 12.04 10.24 2.74
CA VAL A 158 11.14 9.50 3.62
C VAL A 158 11.24 9.99 5.06
N LYS A 159 12.45 10.33 5.53
CA LYS A 159 12.72 10.72 6.91
C LYS A 159 12.26 12.14 7.21
N SER A 160 12.57 13.07 6.32
CA SER A 160 12.29 14.50 6.50
C SER A 160 10.90 14.89 6.02
N GLY A 161 10.25 14.05 5.21
CA GLY A 161 8.94 14.35 4.64
C GLY A 161 9.00 15.32 3.45
N LYS A 162 10.18 15.76 3.04
CA LYS A 162 10.34 16.88 2.08
C LYS A 162 10.36 16.38 0.64
N LEU A 163 9.72 17.16 -0.25
CA LEU A 163 9.90 17.01 -1.69
C LEU A 163 11.34 17.37 -2.05
N VAL A 164 12.07 16.41 -2.61
CA VAL A 164 13.48 16.54 -3.02
C VAL A 164 13.58 17.00 -4.46
N ARG A 165 12.74 16.45 -5.34
CA ARG A 165 12.80 16.73 -6.77
C ARG A 165 11.44 16.59 -7.43
N LYS A 166 11.21 17.45 -8.42
CA LYS A 166 10.15 17.30 -9.43
C LYS A 166 10.82 17.09 -10.78
N ILE A 167 10.40 16.06 -11.51
CA ILE A 167 10.85 15.73 -12.87
C ILE A 167 9.70 16.06 -13.81
N SER A 168 9.94 16.92 -14.80
CA SER A 168 8.89 17.54 -15.62
C SER A 168 9.13 17.39 -17.13
N ASP A 169 9.84 16.33 -17.51
CA ASP A 169 10.28 16.12 -18.90
C ASP A 169 9.30 15.26 -19.71
N HIS A 170 8.32 14.61 -19.07
CA HIS A 170 7.34 13.79 -19.78
C HIS A 170 6.25 14.65 -20.43
N SER A 171 5.80 14.23 -21.62
CA SER A 171 4.71 14.86 -22.37
C SER A 171 3.34 14.23 -22.14
N HIS A 172 3.28 13.15 -21.36
CA HIS A 172 2.09 12.35 -21.07
C HIS A 172 2.14 11.79 -19.66
N PHE A 173 1.04 11.15 -19.23
CA PHE A 173 0.92 10.55 -17.90
C PHE A 173 2.07 9.60 -17.59
N VAL A 174 2.62 9.69 -16.39
CA VAL A 174 3.64 8.76 -15.90
C VAL A 174 2.93 7.58 -15.25
N GLN A 175 2.74 6.51 -16.02
CA GLN A 175 1.98 5.32 -15.59
C GLN A 175 2.80 4.34 -14.74
N GLY A 176 4.12 4.45 -14.75
CA GLY A 176 5.00 3.53 -14.05
C GLY A 176 6.31 4.18 -13.68
N VAL A 177 6.83 3.83 -12.50
CA VAL A 177 8.11 4.32 -11.99
C VAL A 177 8.90 3.18 -11.36
N ALA A 178 10.21 3.18 -11.53
CA ALA A 178 11.11 2.22 -10.92
C ALA A 178 12.46 2.88 -10.62
N TRP A 179 13.15 2.37 -9.60
CA TRP A 179 14.53 2.71 -9.33
C TRP A 179 15.45 1.66 -9.93
N ASP A 180 16.64 2.08 -10.36
CA ASP A 180 17.73 1.14 -10.62
C ASP A 180 18.05 0.42 -9.30
N PRO A 181 18.07 -0.93 -9.27
CA PRO A 181 18.38 -1.68 -8.05
C PRO A 181 19.84 -1.60 -7.60
N LEU A 182 20.74 -1.02 -8.42
CA LEU A 182 22.20 -0.95 -8.20
C LEU A 182 22.68 0.33 -7.49
#